data_AF-A0A0P7YLD8-F1
#
_entry.id   AF-A0A0P7YLD8-F1
#
_cell.length_a   1.000
_cell.length_b   1.000
_cell.length_c   1.000
_cell.angle_alpha   90.00
_cell.angle_beta   90.00
_cell.angle_gamma   90.00
#
_symmetry.space_group_name_H-M   'P 1'
#
loop_
_entity.id
_entity.type
_entity.pdbx_description
1 polymer ?
#
loop_
_entity_poly.entity_id
_entity_poly.type
_entity_poly.pdbx_seq_one_letter_code
_entity_poly.pdbx_strand_id
1 'polypeptide(L)' 'MQEIASFVLILAIYFLGILAIVQEVANPKYINFRKNSREMVRVPVNYGKILTVSFLLALLTTALAYYLFI' A
#
# COMPACT_ATOMS: atom_id res chain seq x y z
N MET A 1 5.48 -16.14 19.79
CA MET A 1 6.38 -15.69 18.69
C MET A 1 5.96 -16.20 17.32
N GLN A 2 5.65 -17.50 17.14
CA GLN A 2 5.23 -18.06 15.84
C GLN A 2 3.93 -17.44 15.28
N GLU A 3 2.93 -17.19 16.13
CA GLU A 3 1.67 -16.55 15.73
C GLU A 3 1.87 -15.10 15.25
N ILE A 4 2.75 -14.35 15.91
CA ILE A 4 3.08 -12.98 15.50
C ILE A 4 3.81 -12.99 14.15
N ALA A 5 4.75 -13.92 13.95
CA ALA A 5 5.47 -14.04 12.69
C ALA A 5 4.56 -14.42 11.51
N SER A 6 3.63 -15.35 11.73
CA SER A 6 2.63 -15.74 10.73
C SER A 6 1.64 -14.61 10.45
N PHE A 7 1.19 -13.88 11.47
CA PHE A 7 0.37 -12.68 11.30
C PHE A 7 1.08 -11.62 10.42
N VAL A 8 2.34 -11.30 10.73
CA VAL A 8 3.13 -10.32 9.97
C VAL A 8 3.35 -10.78 8.53
N LEU A 9 3.58 -12.08 8.31
CA LEU A 9 3.73 -12.65 6.98
C LEU A 9 2.45 -12.50 6.15
N ILE A 10 1.29 -12.84 6.72
CA ILE A 10 -0.01 -12.71 6.04
C ILE A 10 -0.32 -11.23 5.77
N LEU A 11 -0.09 -10.36 6.74
CA LEU A 11 -0.26 -8.92 6.59
C LEU A 11 0.59 -8.37 5.43
N ALA A 12 1.85 -8.79 5.31
CA ALA A 12 2.73 -8.36 4.23
C ALA A 12 2.22 -8.84 2.86
N ILE A 13 1.77 -10.09 2.75
CA ILE A 13 1.22 -10.64 1.49
C ILE A 13 -0.05 -9.89 1.09
N TYR A 14 -0.98 -9.70 2.02
CA TYR A 14 -2.21 -8.95 1.76
C TYR A 14 -1.93 -7.50 1.42
N PHE A 15 -0.98 -6.87 2.12
CA PHE A 15 -0.56 -5.50 1.82
C PHE A 15 -0.03 -5.34 0.41
N LEU A 16 0.84 -6.24 -0.06
CA LEU A 16 1.38 -6.18 -1.42
C LEU A 16 0.30 -6.37 -2.48
N GLY A 17 -0.61 -7.32 -2.29
CA GLY A 17 -1.73 -7.56 -3.21
C GLY A 17 -2.70 -6.38 -3.27
N ILE A 18 -3.11 -5.86 -2.12
CA ILE A 18 -4.00 -4.70 -2.02
C ILE A 18 -3.31 -3.45 -2.59
N LEU A 19 -2.01 -3.25 -2.34
CA LEU A 19 -1.27 -2.12 -2.89
C LEU A 19 -1.31 -2.11 -4.42
N ALA A 20 -1.12 -3.26 -5.08
CA ALA A 20 -1.21 -3.36 -6.53
C ALA A 20 -2.61 -2.98 -7.05
N ILE A 21 -3.68 -3.50 -6.42
CA ILE A 21 -5.06 -3.21 -6.80
C ILE A 21 -5.38 -1.72 -6.59
N VAL A 22 -5.01 -1.16 -5.44
CA VAL A 22 -5.28 0.25 -5.12
C VAL A 22 -4.51 1.17 -6.05
N GLN A 23 -3.27 0.83 -6.44
CA GLN A 23 -2.52 1.61 -7.43
C GLN A 23 -3.22 1.63 -8.79
N GLU A 24 -3.75 0.50 -9.25
CA GLU A 24 -4.51 0.39 -10.49
C GLU A 24 -5.79 1.23 -10.45
N VAL A 25 -6.54 1.15 -9.35
CA VAL A 25 -7.82 1.88 -9.19
C VAL A 25 -7.62 3.37 -8.94
N ALA A 26 -6.66 3.74 -8.10
CA ALA A 26 -6.46 5.12 -7.65
C ALA A 26 -5.81 6.02 -8.71
N ASN A 27 -5.25 5.46 -9.79
CA ASN A 27 -4.58 6.18 -10.88
C ASN A 27 -3.63 7.28 -10.34
N PRO A 28 -2.41 6.92 -9.89
CA PRO A 28 -1.49 7.85 -9.22
C PRO A 28 -1.36 9.16 -9.99
N LYS A 29 -1.58 10.28 -9.29
CA LYS A 29 -1.48 11.62 -9.89
C LYS A 29 -0.01 12.00 -9.87
N TYR A 30 0.54 12.33 -11.03
CA TYR A 30 1.92 12.78 -11.16
C TYR A 30 1.95 14.29 -11.35
N ILE A 31 2.78 14.99 -10.60
CA ILE A 31 3.13 16.39 -10.87
C ILE A 31 4.56 16.43 -11.40
N ASN A 32 4.78 17.28 -12.40
CA ASN A 32 6.13 17.59 -12.86
C ASN A 32 6.77 18.57 -11.86
N PHE A 33 7.74 18.07 -11.09
CA PHE A 33 8.58 18.90 -10.24
C PHE A 33 9.84 19.28 -11.01
N ARG A 34 10.21 20.56 -10.97
CA ARG A 34 11.45 21.04 -11.61
C ARG A 34 12.60 20.76 -10.65
N LYS A 35 13.40 19.72 -10.92
CA LYS A 35 14.56 19.34 -10.11
C LYS A 35 15.76 20.25 -10.41
N ASN A 36 15.89 20.71 -11.67
CA ASN A 36 16.90 21.67 -12.08
C ASN A 36 16.47 22.43 -13.37
N SER A 37 17.26 23.40 -13.83
CA SER A 37 16.96 24.24 -15.02
C SER A 37 16.49 23.45 -16.27
N ARG A 38 16.98 22.22 -16.46
CA ARG A 38 16.74 21.37 -17.65
C ARG A 38 15.99 20.07 -17.40
N GLU A 39 15.66 19.70 -16.16
CA GLU A 39 15.13 18.36 -15.84
C GLU A 39 13.82 18.44 -15.05
N MET A 40 12.74 17.91 -15.65
CA MET A 40 11.43 17.74 -15.01
C MET A 40 11.29 16.31 -14.53
N VAL A 41 11.04 16.12 -13.24
CA VAL A 41 10.80 14.82 -12.62
C VAL A 41 9.31 14.64 -12.36
N ARG A 42 8.72 13.54 -12.83
CA ARG A 42 7.35 13.16 -12.47
C ARG A 42 7.36 12.52 -11.09
N VAL A 43 6.73 13.17 -10.12
CA VAL A 43 6.60 12.66 -8.76
C VAL A 43 5.12 12.37 -8.48
N PRO A 44 4.77 11.15 -8.00
CA PRO A 44 3.41 10.86 -7.59
C PRO A 44 3.09 11.57 -6.27
N VAL A 45 2.04 12.40 -6.26
CA VAL A 45 1.70 13.25 -5.09
C VAL A 45 0.80 12.53 -4.10
N ASN A 46 -0.01 11.59 -4.59
CA ASN A 46 -0.98 10.85 -3.79
C ASN A 46 -0.43 9.51 -3.30
N TYR A 47 0.85 9.22 -3.50
CA TYR A 47 1.44 7.93 -3.17
C TYR A 47 1.34 7.61 -1.67
N GLY A 48 1.52 8.62 -0.80
CA GLY A 48 1.31 8.45 0.64
C GLY A 48 -0.13 8.03 0.98
N LYS A 49 -1.13 8.63 0.34
CA LYS A 49 -2.56 8.25 0.53
C LYS A 49 -2.82 6.82 0.05
N ILE A 50 -2.27 6.45 -1.11
CA ILE A 50 -2.37 5.09 -1.66
C ILE A 50 -1.77 4.08 -0.67
N LEU A 51 -0.58 4.38 -0.12
CA LEU A 51 0.09 3.52 0.85
C LEU A 51 -0.75 3.35 2.12
N THR A 52 -1.27 4.45 2.68
CA THR A 52 -2.09 4.41 3.90
C THR A 52 -3.37 3.62 3.70
N VAL A 53 -4.11 3.87 2.62
CA VAL A 53 -5.36 3.13 2.31
C VAL A 53 -5.06 1.65 2.14
N SER A 54 -3.99 1.31 1.41
CA SER A 54 -3.61 -0.08 1.19
C SER A 54 -3.25 -0.79 2.49
N PHE A 55 -2.53 -0.10 3.38
CA PHE A 55 -2.15 -0.63 4.68
C PHE A 55 -3.34 -0.84 5.61
N LEU A 56 -4.27 0.13 5.66
CA LEU A 56 -5.49 0.00 6.47
C LEU A 56 -6.38 -1.13 5.97
N LEU A 57 -6.53 -1.28 4.66
CA LEU A 57 -7.26 -2.40 4.07
C LEU A 57 -6.60 -3.74 4.40
N ALA A 58 -5.27 -3.83 4.32
CA ALA A 58 -4.54 -5.04 4.65
C ALA A 58 -4.66 -5.41 6.13
N LEU A 59 -4.55 -4.43 7.04
CA LEU A 59 -4.77 -4.66 8.47
C LEU A 59 -6.19 -5.19 8.73
N LEU A 60 -7.19 -4.58 8.09
CA LEU A 60 -8.58 -4.97 8.29
C LEU A 60 -8.87 -6.37 7.73
N THR A 61 -8.34 -6.71 6.55
CA THR A 61 -8.51 -8.05 5.97
C THR A 61 -7.75 -9.11 6.74
N THR A 62 -6.52 -8.83 7.20
CA THR A 62 -5.77 -9.77 8.04
C THR A 62 -6.44 -9.97 9.40
N ALA A 63 -6.95 -8.92 10.03
CA ALA A 63 -7.70 -9.02 11.28
C ALA A 63 -9.00 -9.83 11.11
N LEU A 64 -9.74 -9.61 10.01
CA LEU A 64 -10.92 -10.41 9.68
C LEU A 64 -10.57 -11.88 9.43
N ALA A 65 -9.48 -12.15 8.70
CA ALA A 65 -9.03 -13.52 8.46
C ALA A 65 -8.67 -14.22 9.77
N TYR A 66 -7.98 -13.54 10.69
CA TYR A 66 -7.70 -14.05 12.02
C TYR A 66 -8.98 -14.31 12.81
N TYR A 67 -9.94 -13.38 12.80
CA TYR A 67 -11.20 -13.55 13.52
C TYR A 67 -12.07 -14.70 12.97
N LEU A 68 -12.01 -14.99 11.68
CA LEU A 68 -12.86 -15.99 11.03
C LEU A 68 -12.26 -17.40 11.02
N PHE A 69 -10.94 -17.53 10.98
CA PHE A 69 -10.27 -18.82 10.76
C PHE A 69 -9.40 -19.30 11.92
N ILE A 70 -9.19 -18.47 12.95
CA ILE A 70 -8.49 -18.82 14.18
C ILE A 70 -9.45 -18.64 15.36
#